data_AF-A0A4U9HA50-F1
#
_entry.id   AF-A0A4U9HA50-F1
#
_cell.length_a   1.000
_cell.length_b   1.000
_cell.length_c   1.000
_cell.angle_alpha   90.00
_cell.angle_beta   90.00
_cell.angle_gamma   90.00
#
_symmetry.space_group_name_H-M   'P 1'
#
loop_
_entity.id
_entity.type
_entity.pdbx_description
1 polymer ?
#
loop_
_entity_poly.entity_id
_entity_poly.type
_entity_poly.pdbx_seq_one_letter_code
_entity_poly.pdbx_strand_id
1 'polypeptide(L)'
;MEHVSTATLIIILVIMIVVSAYFSASETGMMTLNRYRLRHLSKQGNRSARRVEKLLQKPDRLIGLVLIGNNLVNILASALATIVGMRLYGDLGVAIATGVLTFAVLLFAEVLPKTFAALYPERIAFPSSMLLAPLQKVMFPLVWLLNGITSIVLRLFRHPY
;
A
#
# COMPACT_ATOMS: atom_id res chain seq x y z
N MET A 1 -27.33 7.17 -2.95
CA MET A 1 -26.67 6.02 -2.29
C MET A 1 -27.62 4.83 -2.05
N GLU A 2 -28.93 4.97 -2.31
CA GLU A 2 -29.95 3.90 -2.16
C GLU A 2 -29.98 2.86 -3.30
N HIS A 3 -29.20 3.05 -4.37
CA HIS A 3 -29.23 2.14 -5.54
C HIS A 3 -28.12 1.08 -5.56
N VAL A 4 -27.15 1.12 -4.63
CA VAL A 4 -26.04 0.16 -4.62
C VAL A 4 -26.36 -0.95 -3.63
N SER A 5 -26.41 -2.20 -4.09
CA SER A 5 -26.72 -3.35 -3.25
C SER A 5 -25.63 -3.60 -2.19
N THR A 6 -26.01 -4.15 -1.04
CA THR A 6 -25.05 -4.51 0.02
C THR A 6 -24.01 -5.52 -0.48
N ALA A 7 -24.41 -6.46 -1.34
CA ALA A 7 -23.48 -7.40 -1.97
C ALA A 7 -22.40 -6.69 -2.80
N THR A 8 -22.79 -5.66 -3.58
CA THR A 8 -21.84 -4.83 -4.33
C THR A 8 -20.85 -4.13 -3.39
N LEU A 9 -21.31 -3.58 -2.27
CA LEU A 9 -20.43 -2.95 -1.27
C LEU A 9 -19.43 -3.94 -0.68
N ILE A 10 -19.87 -5.17 -0.38
CA ILE A 10 -18.99 -6.24 0.13
C ILE A 10 -17.95 -6.64 -0.92
N ILE A 11 -18.34 -6.77 -2.19
CA ILE A 11 -17.40 -7.07 -3.27
C ILE A 11 -16.34 -5.96 -3.39
N ILE A 12 -16.75 -4.70 -3.35
CA ILE A 12 -15.82 -3.56 -3.37
C ILE A 12 -14.91 -3.60 -2.15
N LEU A 13 -15.44 -3.92 -0.96
CA LEU A 13 -14.64 -4.05 0.27
C LEU A 13 -13.56 -5.12 0.14
N VAL A 14 -13.89 -6.30 -0.40
CA VAL A 14 -12.92 -7.38 -0.64
C VAL A 14 -11.84 -6.92 -1.63
N ILE A 15 -12.24 -6.23 -2.71
CA ILE A 15 -11.28 -5.66 -3.68
C ILE A 15 -10.35 -4.67 -2.98
N MET A 16 -10.86 -3.79 -2.12
CA MET A 16 -10.03 -2.85 -1.36
C MET A 16 -9.01 -3.58 -0.49
N ILE A 17 -9.41 -4.64 0.24
CA ILE A 17 -8.47 -5.44 1.05
C ILE A 17 -7.38 -6.07 0.18
N VAL A 18 -7.71 -6.60 -0.99
CA VAL A 18 -6.73 -7.17 -1.93
C VAL A 18 -5.77 -6.10 -2.48
N VAL A 19 -6.27 -4.91 -2.80
CA VAL A 19 -5.43 -3.79 -3.26
C VAL A 19 -4.48 -3.33 -2.14
N SER A 20 -4.97 -3.23 -0.91
CA SER A 20 -4.19 -2.92 0.28
C SER A 20 -3.08 -3.97 0.52
N ALA A 21 -3.45 -5.26 0.44
CA ALA A 21 -2.50 -6.38 0.51
C ALA A 21 -1.39 -6.28 -0.54
N TYR A 22 -1.75 -5.94 -1.78
CA TYR A 22 -0.79 -5.75 -2.87
C TYR A 22 0.20 -4.61 -2.56
N PHE A 23 -0.27 -3.48 -2.05
CA PHE A 23 0.60 -2.36 -1.66
C PHE A 23 1.57 -2.77 -0.55
N SER A 24 1.07 -3.35 0.54
CA SER A 24 1.89 -3.85 1.66
C SER A 24 2.93 -4.88 1.24
N ALA A 25 2.54 -5.86 0.41
CA ALA A 25 3.47 -6.87 -0.13
C ALA A 25 4.53 -6.22 -1.02
N SER A 26 4.13 -5.30 -1.88
CA SER A 26 5.05 -4.65 -2.82
C SER A 26 6.10 -3.80 -2.12
N GLU A 27 5.73 -3.05 -1.08
CA GLU A 27 6.67 -2.33 -0.21
C GLU A 27 7.71 -3.30 0.37
N THR A 28 7.25 -4.32 1.09
CA THR A 28 8.16 -5.24 1.78
C THR A 28 9.04 -5.98 0.78
N GLY A 29 8.48 -6.46 -0.33
CA GLY A 29 9.23 -7.13 -1.39
C GLY A 29 10.29 -6.23 -1.99
N MET A 30 10.00 -4.94 -2.22
CA MET A 30 10.99 -4.00 -2.75
C MET A 30 12.08 -3.64 -1.74
N MET A 31 11.75 -3.56 -0.44
CA MET A 31 12.70 -3.18 0.60
C MET A 31 13.62 -4.32 1.04
N THR A 32 13.14 -5.57 0.96
CA THR A 32 13.90 -6.78 1.35
C THR A 32 14.77 -7.37 0.24
N LEU A 33 14.68 -6.85 -0.99
CA LEU A 33 15.51 -7.29 -2.12
C LEU A 33 17.02 -7.13 -1.87
N ASN A 34 17.80 -8.15 -2.24
CA ASN A 34 19.26 -8.05 -2.27
C ASN A 34 19.72 -7.09 -3.39
N ARG A 35 20.30 -5.95 -2.97
CA ARG A 35 20.77 -4.88 -3.86
C ARG A 35 21.84 -5.32 -4.85
N TYR A 36 22.76 -6.18 -4.43
CA TYR A 36 23.83 -6.69 -5.27
C TYR A 36 23.28 -7.56 -6.40
N ARG A 37 22.44 -8.55 -6.05
CA ARG A 37 21.79 -9.43 -7.03
C ARG A 37 20.89 -8.67 -7.99
N LEU A 38 20.13 -7.69 -7.50
CA LEU A 38 19.29 -6.82 -8.33
C LEU A 38 20.11 -6.09 -9.40
N ARG A 39 21.23 -5.48 -9.02
CA ARG A 39 22.15 -4.78 -9.94
C ARG A 39 22.75 -5.74 -10.96
N HIS A 40 23.12 -6.94 -10.53
CA HIS A 40 23.65 -7.96 -11.41
C HIS A 40 22.62 -8.38 -12.48
N LEU A 41 21.38 -8.70 -12.08
CA LEU A 41 20.30 -9.04 -13.00
C LEU A 41 19.93 -7.89 -13.95
N SER A 42 19.96 -6.65 -13.47
CA SER A 42 19.74 -5.46 -14.29
C SER A 42 20.81 -5.32 -15.39
N LYS A 43 22.09 -5.53 -15.04
CA LYS A 43 23.21 -5.53 -16.00
C LYS A 43 23.12 -6.68 -17.02
N GLN A 44 22.57 -7.82 -16.63
CA GLN A 44 22.30 -8.96 -17.52
C GLN A 44 21.09 -8.75 -18.45
N GLY A 45 20.45 -7.57 -18.44
CA GLY A 45 19.37 -7.23 -19.36
C GLY A 45 17.96 -7.55 -18.85
N ASN A 46 17.80 -8.00 -17.59
CA ASN A 46 16.48 -8.24 -17.03
C ASN A 46 15.70 -6.91 -16.87
N ARG A 47 14.64 -6.75 -17.68
CA ARG A 47 13.83 -5.53 -17.72
C ARG A 47 13.13 -5.23 -16.38
N SER A 48 12.63 -6.25 -15.69
CA SER A 48 11.98 -6.08 -14.37
C SER A 48 12.99 -5.68 -13.31
N ALA A 49 14.17 -6.31 -13.28
CA ALA A 49 15.25 -5.92 -12.38
C ALA A 49 15.66 -4.46 -12.61
N ARG A 50 15.77 -4.01 -13.87
CA ARG A 50 16.08 -2.61 -14.20
C ARG A 50 15.01 -1.62 -13.76
N ARG A 51 13.73 -1.97 -13.84
CA ARG A 51 12.63 -1.13 -13.33
C ARG A 51 12.67 -1.01 -11.81
N VAL A 52 12.83 -2.14 -11.13
CA VAL A 52 12.93 -2.21 -9.68
C VAL A 52 14.16 -1.44 -9.17
N GLU A 53 15.31 -1.60 -9.83
CA GLU A 53 16.52 -0.84 -9.53
C GLU A 53 16.27 0.67 -9.63
N LYS A 54 15.63 1.14 -10.70
CA LYS A 54 15.27 2.56 -10.87
C LYS A 54 14.31 3.07 -9.78
N LEU A 55 13.26 2.31 -9.47
CA LEU A 55 12.31 2.65 -8.39
C LEU A 55 13.04 2.81 -7.05
N LEU A 56 14.03 1.96 -6.80
CA LEU A 56 14.78 1.91 -5.56
C LEU A 56 15.95 2.90 -5.50
N GLN A 57 16.21 3.69 -6.54
CA GLN A 57 17.15 4.81 -6.47
C GLN A 57 16.62 5.94 -5.58
N LYS A 58 15.30 6.06 -5.43
CA LYS A 58 14.64 7.06 -4.58
C LYS A 58 13.60 6.38 -3.69
N PRO A 59 14.05 5.61 -2.66
CA PRO A 59 13.17 4.80 -1.83
C PRO A 59 12.09 5.64 -1.13
N ASP A 60 12.40 6.87 -0.70
CA ASP A 60 11.42 7.77 -0.07
C ASP A 60 10.19 8.03 -0.95
N ARG A 61 10.40 8.12 -2.28
CA ARG A 61 9.29 8.33 -3.22
C ARG A 61 8.42 7.09 -3.37
N LEU A 62 9.05 5.92 -3.31
CA LEU A 62 8.36 4.64 -3.38
C LEU A 62 7.59 4.38 -2.08
N ILE A 63 8.22 4.58 -0.93
CA ILE A 63 7.60 4.42 0.39
C ILE A 63 6.43 5.39 0.51
N GLY A 64 6.63 6.66 0.17
CA GLY A 64 5.56 7.66 0.17
C GLY A 64 4.39 7.25 -0.73
N LEU A 65 4.66 6.79 -1.95
CA LEU A 65 3.61 6.28 -2.86
C LEU A 65 2.81 5.14 -2.22
N VAL A 66 3.50 4.12 -1.72
CA VAL A 66 2.85 2.92 -1.18
C VAL A 66 2.07 3.25 0.08
N LEU A 67 2.62 4.09 0.95
CA LEU A 67 1.96 4.56 2.17
C LEU A 67 0.67 5.32 1.86
N ILE A 68 0.69 6.23 0.89
CA ILE A 68 -0.51 6.96 0.44
C ILE A 68 -1.55 5.97 -0.09
N GLY A 69 -1.15 5.09 -1.01
CA GLY A 69 -2.06 4.13 -1.64
C GLY A 69 -2.71 3.20 -0.61
N ASN A 70 -1.90 2.63 0.28
CA ASN A 70 -2.37 1.72 1.32
C ASN A 70 -3.35 2.42 2.28
N ASN A 71 -2.99 3.60 2.78
CA ASN A 71 -3.85 4.34 3.70
C ASN A 71 -5.15 4.79 3.05
N LEU A 72 -5.10 5.28 1.80
CA LEU A 72 -6.31 5.68 1.08
C LEU A 72 -7.27 4.50 0.94
N VAL A 73 -6.76 3.34 0.52
CA VAL A 73 -7.57 2.13 0.35
C VAL A 73 -8.14 1.64 1.68
N ASN A 74 -7.35 1.67 2.76
CA ASN A 74 -7.82 1.26 4.09
C ASN A 74 -8.90 2.21 4.65
N ILE A 75 -8.76 3.52 4.44
CA ILE A 75 -9.78 4.50 4.85
C ILE A 75 -11.07 4.29 4.06
N LEU A 76 -10.97 4.08 2.75
CA LEU A 76 -12.13 3.77 1.90
C LEU A 76 -12.80 2.45 2.32
N ALA A 77 -12.01 1.42 2.61
CA ALA A 77 -12.51 0.15 3.13
C ALA A 77 -13.24 0.34 4.47
N SER A 78 -12.70 1.16 5.38
CA SER A 78 -13.31 1.48 6.67
C SER A 78 -14.65 2.20 6.51
N ALA A 79 -14.72 3.20 5.64
CA ALA A 79 -15.96 3.90 5.32
C ALA A 79 -17.02 2.93 4.74
N LEU A 80 -16.61 2.06 3.80
CA LEU A 80 -17.51 1.07 3.21
C LEU A 80 -17.98 0.02 4.22
N ALA A 81 -17.09 -0.50 5.05
CA ALA A 81 -17.43 -1.46 6.10
C ALA A 81 -18.40 -0.85 7.11
N THR A 82 -18.25 0.43 7.45
CA THR A 82 -19.19 1.15 8.32
C THR A 82 -20.59 1.20 7.69
N ILE A 83 -20.69 1.53 6.40
CA ILE A 83 -21.97 1.53 5.67
C ILE A 83 -22.58 0.14 5.62
N VAL A 84 -21.78 -0.90 5.34
CA VAL A 84 -22.24 -2.30 5.32
C VAL A 84 -22.72 -2.73 6.70
N GLY A 85 -21.97 -2.42 7.76
CA GLY A 85 -22.32 -2.71 9.14
C GLY A 85 -23.67 -2.10 9.53
N MET A 86 -23.83 -0.80 9.26
CA MET A 86 -25.09 -0.08 9.50
C MET A 86 -26.29 -0.73 8.79
N ARG A 87 -26.11 -1.15 7.53
CA ARG A 87 -27.19 -1.79 6.75
C ARG A 87 -27.59 -3.16 7.27
N LEU A 88 -26.65 -3.90 7.86
CA LEU A 88 -26.89 -5.29 8.29
C LEU A 88 -27.40 -5.36 9.74
N TYR A 89 -26.85 -4.54 10.64
CA TYR A 89 -27.08 -4.66 12.09
C TYR A 89 -27.31 -3.31 12.79
N GLY A 90 -27.59 -2.22 12.04
CA GLY A 90 -27.80 -0.89 12.61
C GLY A 90 -26.56 -0.36 13.37
N ASP A 91 -26.79 0.34 14.48
CA ASP A 91 -25.72 0.98 15.26
C ASP A 91 -24.69 -0.03 15.80
N LEU A 92 -25.15 -1.21 16.26
CA LEU A 92 -24.25 -2.29 16.69
C LEU A 92 -23.40 -2.82 15.54
N GLY A 93 -23.91 -2.76 14.32
CA GLY A 93 -23.21 -3.16 13.12
C GLY A 93 -21.95 -2.35 12.83
N VAL A 94 -21.89 -1.08 13.25
CA VAL A 94 -20.69 -0.24 13.10
C VAL A 94 -19.53 -0.81 13.92
N ALA A 95 -19.78 -1.13 15.20
CA ALA A 95 -18.77 -1.67 16.09
C ALA A 95 -18.29 -3.06 15.60
N ILE A 96 -19.21 -3.92 15.20
CA ILE A 96 -18.89 -5.24 14.63
C ILE A 96 -18.06 -5.09 13.35
N ALA A 97 -18.50 -4.25 12.41
CA ALA A 97 -17.80 -4.04 11.15
C ALA A 97 -16.40 -3.47 11.35
N THR A 98 -16.23 -2.55 12.31
CA THR A 98 -14.92 -2.00 12.67
C THR A 98 -13.99 -3.09 13.18
N GLY A 99 -14.43 -3.89 14.17
CA GLY A 99 -13.61 -4.97 14.71
C GLY A 99 -13.23 -6.03 13.66
N VAL A 100 -14.21 -6.47 12.86
CA VAL A 100 -13.99 -7.45 11.79
C VAL A 100 -13.05 -6.91 10.73
N LEU A 101 -13.26 -5.66 10.27
CA LEU A 101 -12.41 -5.06 9.26
C LEU A 101 -10.99 -4.87 9.78
N THR A 102 -10.81 -4.36 11.00
CA THR A 102 -9.48 -4.17 11.59
C THR A 102 -8.72 -5.49 11.62
N PHE A 103 -9.35 -6.58 12.09
CA PHE A 103 -8.73 -7.90 12.07
C PHE A 103 -8.41 -8.36 10.64
N ALA A 104 -9.36 -8.20 9.70
CA ALA A 104 -9.18 -8.62 8.32
C ALA A 104 -8.04 -7.85 7.61
N VAL A 105 -7.95 -6.53 7.79
CA VAL A 105 -6.88 -5.70 7.22
C VAL A 105 -5.55 -6.06 7.85
N LEU A 106 -5.46 -6.16 9.18
CA LEU A 106 -4.22 -6.54 9.86
C LEU A 106 -3.71 -7.90 9.38
N LEU A 107 -4.59 -8.92 9.32
CA LEU A 107 -4.17 -10.26 8.94
C LEU A 107 -3.90 -10.36 7.43
N PHE A 108 -4.88 -10.01 6.60
CA PHE A 108 -4.85 -10.31 5.16
C PHE A 108 -4.25 -9.20 4.30
N ALA A 109 -4.22 -7.96 4.78
CA ALA A 109 -3.67 -6.83 4.03
C ALA A 109 -2.33 -6.32 4.57
N GLU A 110 -1.96 -6.66 5.81
CA GLU A 110 -0.69 -6.25 6.40
C GLU A 110 0.24 -7.43 6.72
N VAL A 111 -0.09 -8.26 7.70
CA VAL A 111 0.83 -9.28 8.22
C VAL A 111 1.14 -10.34 7.18
N LEU A 112 0.12 -11.05 6.67
CA LEU A 112 0.34 -12.15 5.72
C LEU A 112 1.05 -11.69 4.42
N PRO A 113 0.64 -10.60 3.76
CA PRO A 113 1.28 -10.16 2.52
C PRO A 113 2.73 -9.72 2.74
N LYS A 114 3.02 -9.02 3.84
CA LYS A 114 4.38 -8.60 4.19
C LYS A 114 5.28 -9.81 4.49
N THR A 115 4.79 -10.78 5.26
CA THR A 115 5.53 -12.02 5.53
C THR A 115 5.82 -12.78 4.24
N PHE A 116 4.83 -12.95 3.36
CA PHE A 116 5.03 -13.62 2.09
C PHE A 116 6.03 -12.88 1.19
N ALA A 117 5.95 -11.55 1.13
CA ALA A 117 6.87 -10.74 0.35
C ALA A 117 8.31 -10.76 0.89
N ALA A 118 8.49 -10.87 2.20
CA ALA A 118 9.80 -11.02 2.82
C ALA A 118 10.44 -12.38 2.47
N LEU A 119 9.63 -13.44 2.35
CA LEU A 119 10.11 -14.78 1.94
C LEU A 119 10.43 -14.85 0.44
N TYR A 120 9.66 -14.17 -0.40
CA TYR A 120 9.79 -14.22 -1.86
C TYR A 120 9.89 -12.83 -2.52
N PRO A 121 10.91 -12.02 -2.18
CA PRO A 121 10.97 -10.61 -2.57
C PRO A 121 11.05 -10.39 -4.07
N GLU A 122 11.82 -11.21 -4.80
CA GLU A 122 11.93 -11.11 -6.27
C GLU A 122 10.59 -11.42 -6.96
N ARG A 123 9.84 -12.42 -6.47
CA ARG A 123 8.55 -12.82 -7.04
C ARG A 123 7.48 -11.75 -6.87
N ILE A 124 7.57 -10.93 -5.83
CA ILE A 124 6.65 -9.83 -5.60
C ILE A 124 7.14 -8.54 -6.27
N ALA A 125 8.37 -8.12 -6.00
CA ALA A 125 8.88 -6.81 -6.45
C ALA A 125 8.97 -6.68 -7.98
N PHE A 126 9.35 -7.76 -8.68
CA PHE A 126 9.56 -7.71 -10.13
C PHE A 126 8.26 -7.46 -10.91
N PRO A 127 7.17 -8.22 -10.69
CA PRO A 127 5.89 -7.89 -11.32
C PRO A 127 5.33 -6.57 -10.80
N SER A 128 5.42 -6.28 -9.49
CA SER A 128 4.90 -5.03 -8.93
C SER A 128 5.53 -3.78 -9.53
N SER A 129 6.78 -3.87 -10.00
CA SER A 129 7.45 -2.76 -10.70
C SER A 129 6.72 -2.28 -11.97
N MET A 130 5.89 -3.12 -12.58
CA MET A 130 5.12 -2.75 -13.76
C MET A 130 4.00 -1.76 -13.43
N LEU A 131 3.34 -1.94 -12.29
CA LEU A 131 2.27 -1.08 -11.84
C LEU A 131 2.80 0.11 -11.03
N LEU A 132 3.80 -0.12 -10.18
CA LEU A 132 4.35 0.93 -9.31
C LEU A 132 5.15 2.00 -10.06
N ALA A 133 5.83 1.66 -11.16
CA ALA A 133 6.57 2.64 -11.96
C ALA A 133 5.70 3.77 -12.54
N PRO A 134 4.61 3.48 -13.28
CA PRO A 134 3.72 4.55 -13.75
C PRO A 134 2.99 5.24 -12.60
N LEU A 135 2.58 4.48 -11.58
CA LEU A 135 1.86 5.05 -10.43
C LEU A 135 2.74 6.04 -9.65
N GLN A 136 4.04 5.76 -9.47
CA GLN A 136 4.98 6.69 -8.85
C GLN A 136 5.07 8.02 -9.61
N LYS A 137 5.00 7.99 -10.95
CA LYS A 137 5.03 9.20 -11.78
C LYS A 137 3.76 10.04 -11.60
N VAL A 138 2.59 9.38 -11.55
CA VAL A 138 1.30 10.04 -11.37
C VAL A 138 1.14 10.61 -9.96
N MET A 139 1.59 9.87 -8.94
CA MET A 139 1.48 10.26 -7.53
C MET A 139 2.64 11.14 -7.06
N PHE A 140 3.65 11.37 -7.91
CA PHE A 140 4.80 12.21 -7.60
C PHE A 140 4.46 13.59 -6.99
N PRO A 141 3.50 14.39 -7.52
CA PRO A 141 3.17 15.68 -6.91
C PRO A 141 2.66 15.55 -5.48
N LEU A 142 1.85 14.51 -5.20
CA LEU A 142 1.31 14.26 -3.87
C LEU A 142 2.40 13.79 -2.90
N VAL A 143 3.27 12.88 -3.35
CA VAL A 143 4.43 12.42 -2.58
C VAL A 143 5.40 13.58 -2.28
N TRP A 144 5.63 14.45 -3.25
CA TRP A 144 6.49 15.62 -3.06
C TRP A 144 5.90 16.61 -2.05
N LEU A 145 4.59 16.87 -2.13
CA LEU A 145 3.88 17.71 -1.16
C LEU A 145 4.02 17.15 0.27
N LEU A 146 3.75 15.85 0.46
CA LEU A 146 3.88 15.22 1.78
C LEU A 146 5.32 15.25 2.32
N ASN A 147 6.31 14.99 1.47
CA ASN A 147 7.72 15.09 1.87
C ASN A 147 8.11 16.53 2.22
N GLY A 148 7.55 17.53 1.52
CA GLY A 148 7.72 18.94 1.82
C GLY A 148 7.17 19.30 3.20
N ILE A 149 5.93 18.91 3.50
CA ILE A 149 5.29 19.12 4.80
C ILE A 149 6.11 18.43 5.90
N THR A 150 6.49 17.16 5.69
CA THR A 150 7.31 16.40 6.65
C THR A 150 8.63 17.12 6.94
N SER A 151 9.29 17.65 5.90
CA SER A 151 10.55 18.40 6.05
C SER A 151 10.37 19.69 6.84
N ILE A 152 9.26 20.41 6.66
CA ILE A 152 8.94 21.62 7.42
C ILE A 152 8.72 21.27 8.89
N VAL A 153 7.92 20.23 9.16
CA VAL A 153 7.64 19.76 10.53
C VAL A 153 8.94 19.31 11.22
N LEU A 154 9.78 18.53 10.55
CA LEU A 154 11.06 18.10 11.12
C LEU A 154 12.02 19.27 11.40
N ARG A 155 11.97 20.34 10.60
CA ARG A 155 12.74 21.56 10.87
C ARG A 155 12.26 22.30 12.12
N LEU A 156 10.97 22.24 12.43
CA LEU A 156 10.42 22.81 13.67
C LEU A 156 10.88 22.03 14.90
N PHE A 157 11.01 20.69 14.80
CA PHE A 157 11.48 19.85 15.90
C PHE A 157 13.00 19.78 16.07
N ARG A 158 13.78 20.09 15.03
CA ARG A 158 15.23 20.31 15.16
C ARG A 158 15.48 21.68 15.80
N HIS A 159 15.16 21.81 17.08
CA HIS A 159 15.77 22.84 17.91
C HIS A 159 17.25 22.48 18.10
N PRO A 160 18.18 23.41 17.86
CA PRO A 160 19.61 23.14 17.95
C PRO A 160 19.99 22.94 19.43
N TYR A 161 20.43 21.73 19.77
CA TYR A 161 21.28 21.47 20.93
C TYR A 161 22.62 20.95 20.41
#